data_AF-V6DLV9-F1
#
_entry.id   AF-V6DLV9-F1
#
_cell.length_a   1.000
_cell.length_b   1.000
_cell.length_c   1.000
_cell.angle_alpha   90.00
_cell.angle_beta   90.00
_cell.angle_gamma   90.00
#
_symmetry.space_group_name_H-M   'P 1'
#
loop_
_entity.id
_entity.type
_entity.pdbx_description
1 polymer ?
#
loop_
_entity_poly.entity_id
_entity_poly.type
_entity_poly.pdbx_seq_one_letter_code
_entity_poly.pdbx_strand_id
1 'polypeptide(L)'
;MSHFFIYSKVCSPSEYTRQICRNLNLNLIDITEASTIEFGFDGCDAIDFDLNVLKSNGGIHTFEKEYAYKAEKYIIISPTERLKASLNPNVQLCLEVVSPSVDSVLFAAKQLGLKAELRPDSAVASYARTPLGNYLIDYYCESWQDIKK
;
A
#
# COMPACT_ATOMS: atom_id res chain seq x y z
N MET A 1 15.78 -1.59 36.87
CA MET A 1 15.00 -2.43 35.94
C MET A 1 14.07 -1.53 35.16
N SER A 2 14.55 -0.96 34.06
CA SER A 2 13.76 -0.09 33.20
C SER A 2 12.71 -0.92 32.47
N HIS A 3 11.43 -0.69 32.78
CA HIS A 3 10.33 -1.18 31.97
C HIS A 3 10.35 -0.37 30.67
N PHE A 4 11.10 -0.86 29.68
CA PHE A 4 10.84 -0.47 28.30
C PHE A 4 9.44 -1.00 27.98
N PHE A 5 8.56 -0.14 27.45
CA PHE A 5 7.29 -0.55 26.87
C PHE A 5 7.62 -1.49 25.69
N ILE A 6 7.73 -2.78 25.96
CA ILE A 6 7.79 -3.81 24.94
C ILE A 6 6.38 -3.89 24.38
N TYR A 7 6.18 -3.53 23.12
CA TYR A 7 4.94 -3.81 22.41
C TYR A 7 4.58 -5.28 22.62
N SER A 8 3.45 -5.53 23.28
CA SER A 8 3.11 -6.88 23.73
C SER A 8 2.85 -7.82 22.56
N LYS A 9 2.42 -7.30 21.41
CA LYS A 9 2.14 -8.01 20.16
C LYS A 9 2.41 -7.10 18.95
N VAL A 10 2.86 -7.68 17.85
CA VAL A 10 3.10 -7.00 16.57
C VAL A 10 2.42 -7.80 15.45
N CYS A 11 1.86 -7.13 14.45
CA CYS A 11 1.38 -7.75 13.22
C CYS A 11 1.87 -6.92 12.03
N SER A 12 1.91 -7.52 10.83
CA SER A 12 2.34 -6.79 9.62
C SER A 12 1.70 -7.35 8.35
N PRO A 13 1.24 -6.50 7.42
CA PRO A 13 0.71 -6.93 6.12
C PRO A 13 1.83 -7.47 5.20
N SER A 14 3.06 -7.00 5.37
CA SER A 14 4.22 -7.38 4.55
C SER A 14 4.91 -8.65 5.07
N GLU A 15 5.14 -9.62 4.18
CA GLU A 15 5.88 -10.85 4.48
C GLU A 15 7.33 -10.56 4.89
N TYR A 16 8.00 -9.67 4.16
CA TYR A 16 9.36 -9.24 4.48
C TYR A 16 9.44 -8.63 5.88
N THR A 17 8.49 -7.77 6.23
CA THR A 17 8.44 -7.15 7.56
C THR A 17 8.16 -8.18 8.64
N ARG A 18 7.25 -9.15 8.40
CA ARG A 18 7.02 -10.29 9.33
C ARG A 18 8.32 -11.07 9.56
N GLN A 19 9.11 -11.31 8.52
CA GLN A 19 10.40 -11.99 8.65
C GLN A 19 11.40 -11.19 9.50
N ILE A 20 11.47 -9.87 9.32
CA ILE A 20 12.31 -9.00 10.15
C ILE A 20 11.86 -9.05 11.61
N CYS A 21 10.55 -8.98 11.88
CA CYS A 21 10.00 -9.09 13.24
C CYS A 21 10.41 -10.40 13.92
N ARG A 22 10.36 -11.53 13.20
CA ARG A 22 10.82 -12.83 13.71
C ARG A 22 12.30 -12.83 14.03
N ASN A 23 13.14 -12.27 13.16
CA ASN A 23 14.59 -12.19 13.38
C ASN A 23 14.94 -11.32 14.60
N LEU A 24 14.11 -10.32 14.92
CA LEU A 24 14.24 -9.47 16.10
C LEU A 24 13.59 -10.06 17.37
N ASN A 25 13.03 -11.28 17.30
CA ASN A 25 12.29 -11.93 18.40
C ASN A 25 11.11 -11.10 18.93
N LEU A 26 10.42 -10.37 18.05
CA LEU A 26 9.17 -9.68 18.40
C LEU A 26 8.01 -10.69 18.47
N ASN A 27 7.04 -10.44 19.35
CA ASN A 27 5.84 -11.27 19.46
C ASN A 27 4.90 -11.05 18.27
N LEU A 28 5.17 -11.74 17.17
CA LEU A 28 4.40 -11.64 15.93
C LEU A 28 3.11 -12.47 16.01
N ILE A 29 1.97 -11.82 15.81
CA ILE A 29 0.63 -12.44 15.74
C ILE A 29 0.02 -12.30 14.33
N ASP A 30 -1.00 -13.10 14.05
CA ASP A 30 -1.83 -12.90 12.86
C ASP A 30 -2.83 -11.75 13.06
N ILE A 31 -3.22 -11.07 11.98
CA ILE A 31 -4.22 -9.98 12.06
C ILE A 31 -5.61 -10.46 12.48
N THR A 32 -5.92 -11.74 12.33
CA THR A 32 -7.15 -12.35 12.84
C THR A 32 -7.19 -12.40 14.37
N GLU A 33 -6.03 -12.39 15.03
CA GLU A 33 -5.92 -12.34 16.50
C GLU A 33 -6.02 -10.90 17.04
N ALA A 34 -5.86 -9.89 16.17
CA ALA A 34 -5.96 -8.48 16.53
C ALA A 34 -7.38 -7.97 16.25
N SER A 35 -8.17 -7.78 17.30
CA SER A 35 -9.48 -7.13 17.22
C SER A 35 -9.36 -5.65 16.84
N THR A 36 -8.38 -4.96 17.43
CA THR A 36 -8.00 -3.57 17.14
C THR A 36 -6.47 -3.46 17.18
N ILE A 37 -5.93 -2.50 16.41
CA ILE A 37 -4.51 -2.15 16.41
C ILE A 37 -4.40 -0.75 17.02
N GLU A 38 -3.73 -0.61 18.17
CA GLU A 38 -3.61 0.72 18.82
C GLU A 38 -2.83 1.72 17.95
N PHE A 39 -1.74 1.24 17.34
CA PHE A 39 -0.86 2.04 16.49
C PHE A 39 -0.45 1.26 15.24
N GLY A 40 -0.80 1.79 14.06
CA GLY A 40 -0.28 1.33 12.79
C GLY A 40 0.77 2.31 12.27
N PHE A 41 1.96 1.82 11.92
CA PHE A 41 3.02 2.62 11.31
C PHE A 41 3.28 2.14 9.89
N ASP A 42 3.40 3.07 8.95
CA ASP A 42 3.57 2.73 7.54
C ASP A 42 4.26 3.86 6.76
N GLY A 43 4.73 3.56 5.55
CA GLY A 43 5.23 4.53 4.59
C GLY A 43 4.24 4.83 3.46
N CYS A 44 4.58 5.84 2.65
CA CYS A 44 3.83 6.21 1.45
C CYS A 44 4.77 6.62 0.31
N ASP A 45 4.33 6.45 -0.93
CA ASP A 45 5.08 6.85 -2.14
C ASP A 45 4.90 8.34 -2.45
N ALA A 46 3.72 8.90 -2.14
CA ALA A 46 3.43 10.34 -2.19
C ALA A 46 2.44 10.71 -1.07
N ILE A 47 2.51 11.95 -0.60
CA ILE A 47 1.57 12.51 0.39
C ILE A 47 1.28 13.98 0.08
N ASP A 48 0.02 14.40 0.24
CA ASP A 48 -0.37 15.81 0.10
C ASP A 48 -0.68 16.48 1.44
N PHE A 49 -0.92 17.79 1.43
CA PHE A 49 -1.26 18.56 2.65
C PHE A 49 -2.61 18.19 3.26
N ASP A 50 -3.50 17.55 2.49
CA ASP A 50 -4.76 16.99 2.97
C ASP A 50 -4.59 15.61 3.60
N LEU A 51 -3.34 15.12 3.73
CA LEU A 51 -2.97 13.80 4.24
C LEU A 51 -3.49 12.63 3.38
N ASN A 52 -3.82 12.87 2.11
CA ASN A 52 -4.03 11.78 1.16
C ASN A 52 -2.67 11.15 0.82
N VAL A 53 -2.64 9.83 0.67
CA VAL A 53 -1.41 9.08 0.36
C VAL A 53 -1.58 8.18 -0.84
N LEU A 54 -0.53 8.08 -1.65
CA LEU A 54 -0.35 6.99 -2.60
C LEU A 54 0.53 5.93 -1.96
N LYS A 55 0.05 4.67 -1.96
CA LYS A 55 0.76 3.47 -1.52
C LYS A 55 0.71 2.46 -2.66
N SER A 56 1.52 2.71 -3.68
CA SER A 56 1.38 2.12 -5.01
C SER A 56 2.47 1.10 -5.31
N ASN A 57 3.69 1.33 -4.85
CA ASN A 57 4.86 0.57 -5.32
C ASN A 57 4.94 -0.84 -4.73
N GLY A 58 4.53 -1.02 -3.48
CA GLY A 58 4.69 -2.29 -2.77
C GLY A 58 3.81 -3.44 -3.26
N GLY A 59 2.69 -3.15 -3.95
CA GLY A 59 1.80 -4.19 -4.49
C GLY A 59 1.06 -5.02 -3.43
N ILE A 60 1.01 -4.54 -2.19
CA ILE A 60 0.33 -5.17 -1.05
C ILE A 60 -0.71 -4.24 -0.41
N HIS A 61 -1.11 -3.20 -1.13
CA HIS A 61 -1.95 -2.10 -0.62
C HIS A 61 -3.33 -2.54 -0.13
N THR A 62 -3.85 -3.67 -0.60
CA THR A 62 -5.07 -4.29 -0.05
C THR A 62 -4.88 -4.69 1.41
N PHE A 63 -3.78 -5.36 1.74
CA PHE A 63 -3.47 -5.70 3.13
C PHE A 63 -3.09 -4.46 3.93
N GLU A 64 -2.30 -3.55 3.39
CA GLU A 64 -1.97 -2.30 4.10
C GLU A 64 -3.23 -1.52 4.48
N LYS A 65 -4.23 -1.46 3.59
CA LYS A 65 -5.51 -0.81 3.83
C LYS A 65 -6.35 -1.53 4.90
N GLU A 66 -6.37 -2.86 4.91
CA GLU A 66 -7.04 -3.64 5.96
C GLU A 66 -6.41 -3.38 7.34
N TYR A 67 -5.07 -3.35 7.42
CA TYR A 67 -4.34 -3.04 8.65
C TYR A 67 -4.59 -1.59 9.10
N ALA A 68 -4.59 -0.64 8.15
CA ALA A 68 -4.89 0.77 8.44
C ALA A 68 -6.32 0.95 8.97
N TYR A 69 -7.30 0.22 8.41
CA TYR A 69 -8.69 0.26 8.87
C TYR A 69 -8.86 -0.27 10.29
N LYS A 70 -8.08 -1.28 10.70
CA LYS A 70 -8.08 -1.79 12.07
C LYS A 70 -7.28 -0.93 13.06
N ALA A 71 -6.54 0.07 12.59
CA ALA A 71 -5.71 0.91 13.43
C ALA A 71 -6.50 2.09 14.02
N GLU A 72 -6.43 2.28 15.34
CA GLU A 72 -6.98 3.46 16.02
C GLU A 72 -6.18 4.72 15.65
N LYS A 73 -4.86 4.57 15.54
CA LYS A 73 -3.94 5.62 15.07
C LYS A 73 -3.09 5.07 13.94
N TYR A 74 -3.28 5.60 12.74
CA TYR A 74 -2.48 5.26 11.58
C TYR A 74 -1.48 6.40 11.29
N ILE A 75 -0.20 6.09 11.38
CA ILE A 75 0.91 7.03 11.39
C ILE A 75 1.77 6.78 10.16
N ILE A 76 1.79 7.75 9.25
CA ILE A 76 2.62 7.73 8.06
C ILE A 76 3.98 8.36 8.37
N ILE A 77 5.06 7.60 8.12
CA ILE A 77 6.44 8.04 8.22
C ILE A 77 7.02 8.15 6.82
N SER A 78 7.42 9.35 6.43
CA SER A 78 7.84 9.63 5.05
C SER A 78 8.90 10.74 4.99
N PRO A 79 9.87 10.67 4.06
CA PRO A 79 10.78 11.79 3.80
C PRO A 79 10.03 13.07 3.43
N THR A 80 10.49 14.22 3.91
CA THR A 80 9.82 15.51 3.74
C THR A 80 9.62 15.87 2.26
N GLU A 81 10.54 15.47 1.37
CA GLU A 81 10.41 15.70 -0.06
C GLU A 81 9.20 15.02 -0.73
N ARG A 82 8.60 13.99 -0.11
CA ARG A 82 7.36 13.34 -0.61
C ARG A 82 6.10 14.15 -0.30
N LEU A 83 6.16 15.10 0.63
CA LEU A 83 5.04 15.98 1.00
C LEU A 83 4.94 17.15 0.01
N LYS A 84 3.80 17.26 -0.65
CA LYS A 84 3.51 18.28 -1.67
C LYS A 84 2.13 18.91 -1.46
N ALA A 85 1.83 19.98 -2.18
CA ALA A 85 0.50 20.58 -2.17
C ALA A 85 -0.58 19.68 -2.79
N SER A 86 -0.20 18.81 -3.72
CA SER A 86 -1.03 17.80 -4.34
C SER A 86 -0.23 16.51 -4.52
N LEU A 87 -0.90 15.36 -4.62
CA LEU A 87 -0.25 14.09 -4.92
C LEU A 87 0.62 14.20 -6.17
N ASN A 88 1.85 13.68 -6.08
CA ASN A 88 2.82 13.75 -7.17
C ASN A 88 2.35 12.91 -8.37
N PRO A 89 2.09 13.50 -9.55
CA PRO A 89 1.62 12.75 -10.73
C PRO A 89 2.66 11.77 -11.29
N ASN A 90 3.93 11.91 -10.92
CA ASN A 90 4.97 10.94 -11.26
C ASN A 90 4.86 9.63 -10.47
N VAL A 91 4.04 9.60 -9.42
CA VAL A 91 3.68 8.37 -8.70
C VAL A 91 2.36 7.88 -9.27
N GLN A 92 2.36 6.66 -9.77
CA GLN A 92 1.21 5.99 -10.34
C GLN A 92 0.18 5.64 -9.28
N LEU A 93 -1.09 5.53 -9.66
CA LEU A 93 -2.13 4.90 -8.84
C LEU A 93 -2.15 3.40 -9.16
N CYS A 94 -1.89 2.56 -8.17
CA CYS A 94 -1.90 1.11 -8.37
C CYS A 94 -3.22 0.49 -7.96
N LEU A 95 -3.79 -0.34 -8.83
CA LEU A 95 -4.99 -1.13 -8.56
C LEU A 95 -4.59 -2.60 -8.46
N GLU A 96 -5.16 -3.29 -7.46
CA GLU A 96 -5.16 -4.76 -7.43
C GLU A 96 -6.41 -5.26 -8.15
N VAL A 97 -6.23 -6.11 -9.16
CA VAL A 97 -7.28 -6.49 -10.10
C VAL A 97 -7.33 -8.00 -10.26
N VAL A 98 -8.50 -8.58 -10.03
CA VAL A 98 -8.76 -10.00 -10.27
C VAL A 98 -8.60 -10.33 -11.75
N SER A 99 -8.02 -11.49 -12.06
CA SER A 99 -7.66 -11.89 -13.44
C SER A 99 -8.77 -11.70 -14.49
N PRO A 100 -10.05 -12.07 -14.22
CA PRO A 100 -11.11 -11.90 -15.22
C PRO A 100 -11.48 -10.45 -15.55
N SER A 101 -11.04 -9.48 -14.76
CA SER A 101 -11.44 -8.07 -14.88
C SER A 101 -10.36 -7.18 -15.51
N VAL A 102 -9.17 -7.71 -15.82
CA VAL A 102 -8.04 -6.93 -16.34
C VAL A 102 -8.42 -6.10 -17.56
N ASP A 103 -9.01 -6.73 -18.58
CA ASP A 103 -9.37 -6.02 -19.82
C ASP A 103 -10.44 -4.95 -19.60
N SER A 104 -11.44 -5.23 -18.76
CA SER A 104 -12.48 -4.26 -18.41
C SER A 104 -11.92 -3.06 -17.67
N VAL A 105 -10.97 -3.28 -16.76
CA VAL A 105 -10.32 -2.21 -15.99
C VAL A 105 -9.41 -1.37 -16.89
N LEU A 106 -8.63 -1.97 -17.78
CA LEU A 106 -7.82 -1.24 -18.77
C LEU A 106 -8.71 -0.43 -19.73
N PHE A 107 -9.84 -1.00 -20.15
CA PHE A 107 -10.82 -0.30 -20.99
C PHE A 107 -11.42 0.91 -20.26
N ALA A 108 -11.79 0.76 -18.99
CA ALA A 108 -12.32 1.87 -18.17
C ALA A 108 -11.30 3.00 -18.04
N ALA A 109 -10.02 2.69 -17.80
CA ALA A 109 -8.94 3.68 -17.77
C ALA A 109 -8.88 4.50 -19.08
N LYS A 110 -8.98 3.81 -20.23
CA LYS A 110 -9.00 4.45 -21.54
C LYS A 110 -10.21 5.40 -21.71
N GLN A 111 -11.39 5.02 -21.20
CA GLN A 111 -12.57 5.89 -21.25
C GLN A 111 -12.40 7.16 -20.40
N LEU A 112 -11.62 7.08 -19.33
CA LEU A 112 -11.26 8.22 -18.48
C LEU A 112 -10.10 9.06 -19.06
N GLY A 113 -9.57 8.71 -20.23
CA GLY A 113 -8.41 9.38 -20.82
C GLY A 113 -7.10 9.11 -20.06
N LEU A 114 -7.07 8.09 -19.20
CA LEU A 114 -5.90 7.72 -18.42
C LEU A 114 -5.04 6.72 -19.18
N LYS A 115 -3.73 6.81 -18.96
CA LYS A 115 -2.81 5.75 -19.35
C LYS A 115 -2.81 4.68 -18.25
N ALA A 116 -3.05 3.42 -18.61
CA ALA A 116 -2.99 2.31 -17.67
C ALA A 116 -2.25 1.11 -18.26
N GLU A 117 -1.43 0.44 -17.45
CA GLU A 117 -0.59 -0.67 -17.88
C GLU A 117 -0.58 -1.78 -16.82
N LEU A 118 -0.58 -3.05 -17.26
CA LEU A 118 -0.25 -4.18 -16.39
C LEU A 118 1.19 -4.00 -15.89
N ARG A 119 1.39 -4.05 -14.58
CA ARG A 119 2.73 -3.88 -13.99
C ARG A 119 3.63 -5.07 -14.36
N PRO A 120 4.76 -4.85 -15.03
CA PRO A 120 5.74 -5.91 -15.26
C PRO A 120 6.37 -6.34 -13.93
N ASP A 121 6.66 -7.63 -13.78
CA ASP A 121 7.44 -8.11 -12.65
C ASP A 121 8.93 -7.79 -12.86
N SER A 122 9.63 -7.42 -11.78
CA SER A 122 11.05 -7.03 -11.85
C SER A 122 12.03 -8.21 -11.76
N ALA A 123 11.59 -9.36 -11.24
CA ALA A 123 12.44 -10.52 -10.97
C ALA A 123 12.15 -11.69 -11.91
N VAL A 124 10.94 -11.76 -12.47
CA VAL A 124 10.48 -12.84 -13.34
C VAL A 124 9.99 -12.24 -14.66
N ALA A 125 10.19 -12.97 -15.77
CA ALA A 125 9.64 -12.60 -17.08
C ALA A 125 8.12 -12.81 -17.15
N SER A 126 7.37 -12.07 -16.33
CA SER A 126 5.92 -12.13 -16.17
C SER A 126 5.37 -10.76 -15.73
N TYR A 127 4.06 -10.68 -15.48
CA TYR A 127 3.43 -9.54 -14.82
C TYR A 127 3.42 -9.74 -13.31
N ALA A 128 3.57 -8.64 -12.57
CA ALA A 128 3.54 -8.64 -11.12
C ALA A 128 2.20 -9.19 -10.60
N ARG A 129 2.26 -9.83 -9.43
CA ARG A 129 1.12 -10.37 -8.72
C ARG A 129 1.17 -9.97 -7.27
N THR A 130 -0.01 -9.69 -6.70
CA THR A 130 -0.14 -9.55 -5.24
C THR A 130 -0.02 -10.93 -4.58
N PRO A 131 0.15 -11.00 -3.24
CA PRO A 131 0.11 -12.27 -2.53
C PRO A 131 -1.21 -13.05 -2.68
N LEU A 132 -2.31 -12.37 -3.07
CA LEU A 132 -3.60 -13.00 -3.38
C LEU A 132 -3.65 -13.56 -4.82
N GLY A 133 -2.58 -13.40 -5.60
CA GLY A 133 -2.52 -13.86 -6.99
C GLY A 133 -3.23 -12.95 -7.99
N ASN A 134 -3.62 -11.74 -7.58
CA ASN A 134 -4.25 -10.74 -8.44
C ASN A 134 -3.21 -9.95 -9.22
N TYR A 135 -3.61 -9.40 -10.38
CA TYR A 135 -2.77 -8.51 -11.17
C TYR A 135 -2.64 -7.14 -10.51
N LEU A 136 -1.55 -6.46 -10.83
CA LEU A 136 -1.36 -5.04 -10.53
C LEU A 136 -1.49 -4.24 -11.83
N ILE A 137 -2.32 -3.20 -11.81
CA ILE A 137 -2.47 -2.26 -12.92
C ILE A 137 -2.12 -0.87 -12.43
N ASP A 138 -1.21 -0.21 -13.16
CA ASP A 138 -0.71 1.12 -12.83
C ASP A 138 -1.35 2.16 -13.72
N TYR A 139 -1.99 3.14 -13.09
CA TYR A 139 -2.66 4.26 -13.73
C TYR A 139 -1.77 5.49 -13.64
N TYR A 140 -1.64 6.19 -14.75
CA TYR A 140 -0.86 7.40 -14.89
C TYR A 140 -1.77 8.53 -15.37
N CYS A 141 -1.60 9.70 -14.76
CA CYS A 141 -2.30 10.93 -15.09
C CYS A 141 -1.32 12.09 -15.08
N GLU A 142 -1.64 13.17 -15.79
CA GLU A 142 -0.89 14.43 -15.69
C GLU A 142 -1.07 15.11 -14.33
N SER A 143 -2.20 14.86 -13.66
CA SER A 143 -2.55 15.45 -12.38
C SER A 143 -3.53 14.58 -11.58
N TRP A 144 -3.37 14.54 -10.26
CA TRP A 144 -4.27 13.83 -9.34
C TRP A 144 -5.32 14.74 -8.68
N GLN A 145 -5.56 15.94 -9.21
CA GLN A 145 -6.52 16.89 -8.62
C GLN A 145 -7.95 16.34 -8.51
N ASP A 146 -8.36 15.51 -9.47
CA ASP A 146 -9.70 14.93 -9.53
C ASP A 146 -9.79 13.52 -8.96
N ILE A 147 -8.77 13.04 -8.23
CA ILE A 147 -8.73 11.64 -7.71
C ILE A 147 -9.89 11.30 -6.75
N LYS A 148 -10.57 12.32 -6.21
CA LYS A 148 -11.73 12.17 -5.31
C LYS A 148 -13.07 12.08 -6.05
N LYS A 149 -13.12 12.31 -7.37
CA LYS A 149 -14.33 12.20 -8.20
C LYS A 149 -14.48 10.78 -8.74
#